data_AF-A0A956ACN3-F1
#
_entry.id   AF-A0A956ACN3-F1
#
_cell.length_a   1.000
_cell.length_b   1.000
_cell.length_c   1.000
_cell.angle_alpha   90.00
_cell.angle_beta   90.00
_cell.angle_gamma   90.00
#
_symmetry.space_group_name_H-M   'P 1'
#
loop_
_entity.id
_entity.type
_entity.pdbx_description
1 polymer ?
#
loop_
_entity_poly.entity_id
_entity_poly.type
_entity_poly.pdbx_seq_one_letter_code
_entity_poly.pdbx_strand_id
1 'polypeptide(L)'
;MGRSDDRRQGQGSSAELDELDRFESGQRRGRLLGVVVTLVVLAGVGGAAYFFLGGFDAHTVCRRADLKAFYQLPSPRALEAVHSVCRFEGRLGTMLEGISSYPSSMRKLLIARYLASDLAVLNAICGASGPRVLASAMINSPANQARAIVAGCKMGALGAATADELGRVDLDRLLVGAAVFVYLKEKKDSAAKRVARHIWGL
;
A
#
# COMPACT_ATOMS: atom_id res chain seq x y z
N MET A 1 -63.89 -8.41 19.49
CA MET A 1 -63.16 -9.25 18.52
C MET A 1 -62.70 -8.35 17.39
N GLY A 2 -61.42 -8.40 17.01
CA GLY A 2 -60.84 -7.62 15.91
C GLY A 2 -59.58 -6.85 16.31
N ARG A 3 -58.46 -7.55 16.43
CA ARG A 3 -57.09 -7.00 16.48
C ARG A 3 -56.29 -7.74 15.41
N SER A 4 -55.22 -7.11 14.92
CA SER A 4 -54.25 -7.59 13.88
C SER A 4 -54.67 -7.21 12.46
N ASP A 5 -53.83 -6.71 11.56
CA ASP A 5 -52.37 -6.53 11.48
C ASP A 5 -52.11 -5.40 10.47
N ASP A 6 -51.24 -4.43 10.78
CA ASP A 6 -50.57 -3.62 9.75
C ASP A 6 -49.39 -2.83 10.36
N ARG A 7 -48.30 -3.54 10.64
CA ARG A 7 -46.98 -2.94 10.92
C ARG A 7 -45.86 -3.84 10.40
N ARG A 8 -45.71 -3.93 9.08
CA ARG A 8 -44.48 -4.43 8.44
C ARG A 8 -44.17 -3.71 7.12
N GLN A 9 -44.03 -2.39 7.16
CA GLN A 9 -43.27 -1.65 6.14
C GLN A 9 -42.52 -0.53 6.85
N GLY A 10 -41.20 -0.60 6.92
CA GLY A 10 -40.40 0.49 7.51
C GLY A 10 -39.04 0.12 8.12
N GLN A 11 -38.52 -1.10 7.96
CA GLN A 11 -37.20 -1.47 8.50
C GLN A 11 -36.12 -1.80 7.45
N GLY A 12 -36.44 -1.80 6.15
CA GLY A 12 -35.44 -2.04 5.08
C GLY A 12 -34.71 -0.78 4.60
N SER A 13 -35.36 0.39 4.63
CA SER A 13 -34.87 1.59 3.92
C SER A 13 -33.73 2.32 4.62
N SER A 14 -33.67 2.30 5.95
CA SER A 14 -32.66 3.08 6.70
C SER A 14 -31.28 2.44 6.68
N ALA A 15 -31.19 1.12 6.59
CA ALA A 15 -29.91 0.40 6.51
C ALA A 15 -29.28 0.49 5.09
N GLU A 16 -30.10 0.42 4.03
CA GLU A 16 -29.63 0.62 2.65
C GLU A 16 -29.21 2.06 2.37
N LEU A 17 -29.87 3.06 2.97
CA LEU A 17 -29.48 4.46 2.87
C LEU A 17 -28.17 4.75 3.63
N ASP A 18 -27.97 4.16 4.81
CA ASP A 18 -26.71 4.26 5.57
C ASP A 18 -25.53 3.57 4.86
N GLU A 19 -25.78 2.46 4.15
CA GLU A 19 -24.78 1.85 3.28
C GLU A 19 -24.49 2.71 2.07
N LEU A 20 -25.50 3.26 1.38
CA LEU A 20 -25.30 4.15 0.24
C LEU A 20 -24.52 5.41 0.62
N ASP A 21 -24.80 6.03 1.77
CA ASP A 21 -24.05 7.20 2.25
C ASP A 21 -22.62 6.84 2.68
N ARG A 22 -22.38 5.64 3.21
CA ARG A 22 -21.02 5.12 3.43
C ARG A 22 -20.28 4.80 2.12
N PHE A 23 -21.00 4.32 1.11
CA PHE A 23 -20.46 4.09 -0.24
C PHE A 23 -20.14 5.41 -0.95
N GLU A 24 -21.02 6.40 -0.92
CA GLU A 24 -20.80 7.72 -1.51
C GLU A 24 -19.67 8.49 -0.79
N SER A 25 -19.65 8.49 0.54
CA SER A 25 -18.58 9.13 1.31
C SER A 25 -17.23 8.44 1.12
N GLY A 26 -17.21 7.12 0.96
CA GLY A 26 -16.01 6.35 0.59
C GLY A 26 -15.49 6.67 -0.81
N GLN A 27 -16.40 6.82 -1.80
CA GLN A 27 -16.05 7.11 -3.18
C GLN A 27 -15.63 8.58 -3.39
N ARG A 28 -16.27 9.53 -2.71
CA ARG A 28 -15.85 10.95 -2.70
C ARG A 28 -14.48 11.12 -2.06
N ARG A 29 -14.20 10.40 -0.96
CA ARG A 29 -12.86 10.34 -0.36
C ARG A 29 -11.85 9.71 -1.33
N GLY A 30 -12.17 8.58 -1.98
CA GLY A 30 -11.31 7.97 -2.99
C GLY A 30 -10.96 8.89 -4.16
N ARG A 31 -11.93 9.68 -4.67
CA ARG A 31 -11.68 10.70 -5.69
C ARG A 31 -10.81 11.85 -5.19
N LEU A 32 -11.08 12.38 -4.00
CA LEU A 32 -10.24 13.42 -3.39
C LEU A 32 -8.81 12.93 -3.14
N LEU A 33 -8.67 11.68 -2.70
CA LEU A 33 -7.38 11.01 -2.51
C LEU A 33 -6.63 10.81 -3.83
N GLY A 34 -7.33 10.34 -4.87
CA GLY A 34 -6.81 10.25 -6.22
C GLY A 34 -6.33 11.61 -6.73
N VAL A 35 -7.08 12.68 -6.49
CA VAL A 35 -6.70 14.05 -6.85
C VAL A 35 -5.48 14.52 -6.05
N VAL A 36 -5.42 14.31 -4.73
CA VAL A 36 -4.26 14.70 -3.91
C VAL A 36 -3.01 13.93 -4.34
N VAL A 37 -3.10 12.62 -4.55
CA VAL A 37 -1.97 11.81 -5.03
C VAL A 37 -1.57 12.26 -6.43
N THR A 38 -2.53 12.52 -7.33
CA THR A 38 -2.24 13.04 -8.67
C THR A 38 -1.55 14.41 -8.63
N LEU A 39 -2.00 15.33 -7.77
CA LEU A 39 -1.40 16.64 -7.58
C LEU A 39 0.02 16.54 -7.02
N VAL A 40 0.26 15.63 -6.06
CA VAL A 40 1.61 15.39 -5.52
C VAL A 40 2.52 14.73 -6.56
N VAL A 41 2.00 13.78 -7.35
CA VAL A 41 2.73 13.21 -8.50
C VAL A 41 3.12 14.32 -9.47
N LEU A 42 2.17 15.15 -9.89
CA LEU A 42 2.40 16.24 -10.85
C LEU A 42 3.38 17.29 -10.30
N ALA A 43 3.27 17.65 -9.01
CA ALA A 43 4.20 18.57 -8.35
C ALA A 43 5.60 17.95 -8.13
N GLY A 44 5.68 16.64 -7.87
CA GLY A 44 6.94 15.91 -7.67
C GLY A 44 7.70 15.62 -8.96
N VAL A 45 6.99 15.43 -10.09
CA VAL A 45 7.59 15.23 -11.41
C VAL A 45 8.42 16.45 -11.86
N GLY A 46 8.07 17.66 -11.41
CA GLY A 46 8.85 18.87 -11.65
C GLY A 46 10.26 18.86 -11.01
N GLY A 47 10.49 18.07 -9.96
CA GLY A 47 11.79 17.95 -9.28
C GLY A 47 12.55 16.65 -9.55
N ALA A 48 11.92 15.65 -10.17
CA ALA A 48 12.46 14.29 -10.28
C ALA A 48 13.43 14.07 -11.46
N ALA A 49 13.49 15.00 -12.43
CA ALA A 49 14.38 14.87 -13.59
C ALA A 49 15.88 14.93 -13.21
N TYR A 50 16.24 15.48 -12.05
CA TYR A 50 17.64 15.64 -11.62
C TYR A 50 18.24 14.42 -10.89
N PHE A 51 17.44 13.41 -10.52
CA PHE A 51 17.89 12.32 -9.63
C PHE A 51 18.01 10.94 -10.31
N PHE A 52 17.76 10.85 -11.62
CA PHE A 52 17.79 9.60 -12.38
C PHE A 52 19.18 8.95 -12.53
N LEU A 53 20.24 9.54 -11.96
CA LEU A 53 21.63 9.07 -12.09
C LEU A 53 22.24 8.48 -10.80
N GLY A 54 21.54 8.52 -9.67
CA GLY A 54 21.99 7.87 -8.44
C GLY A 54 21.32 6.52 -8.28
N GLY A 55 22.06 5.42 -8.40
CA GLY A 55 21.59 4.09 -7.99
C GLY A 55 21.08 4.11 -6.55
N PHE A 56 20.34 3.07 -6.14
CA PHE A 56 19.91 2.90 -4.75
C PHE A 56 21.13 2.74 -3.82
N ASP A 57 21.83 3.83 -3.48
CA ASP A 57 22.91 3.87 -2.49
C ASP A 57 22.33 3.83 -1.07
N ALA A 58 21.57 2.77 -0.79
CA ALA A 58 21.00 2.51 0.52
C ALA A 58 21.72 1.30 1.12
N HIS A 59 22.55 1.53 2.14
CA HIS A 59 23.02 0.42 2.97
C HIS A 59 21.80 -0.21 3.67
N THR A 60 21.34 -1.33 3.13
CA THR A 60 20.20 -2.07 3.70
C THR A 60 20.71 -3.29 4.47
N VAL A 61 20.46 -3.33 5.78
CA VAL A 61 20.93 -4.41 6.66
C VAL A 61 19.77 -4.94 7.49
N CYS A 62 19.40 -6.21 7.27
CA CYS A 62 18.54 -6.96 8.17
C CYS A 62 19.38 -7.85 9.09
N ARG A 63 19.19 -7.74 10.41
CA ARG A 63 19.87 -8.59 11.39
C ARG A 63 19.18 -9.95 11.48
N ARG A 64 19.94 -11.04 11.35
CA ARG A 64 19.39 -12.41 11.35
C ARG A 64 18.64 -12.78 12.63
N ALA A 65 19.14 -12.34 13.79
CA ALA A 65 18.50 -12.60 15.08
C ALA A 65 17.11 -11.94 15.16
N ASP A 66 17.02 -10.69 14.69
CA ASP A 66 15.81 -9.89 14.75
C ASP A 66 14.75 -10.37 13.73
N LEU A 67 15.17 -10.94 12.60
CA LEU A 67 14.26 -11.57 11.63
C LEU A 67 13.47 -12.73 12.22
N LYS A 68 14.03 -13.48 13.18
CA LYS A 68 13.31 -14.59 13.81
C LYS A 68 12.13 -14.07 14.65
N ALA A 69 12.35 -13.01 15.43
CA ALA A 69 11.29 -12.35 16.20
C ALA A 69 10.26 -11.67 15.28
N PHE A 70 10.73 -11.07 14.18
CA PHE A 70 9.87 -10.46 13.17
C PHE A 70 8.83 -11.44 12.62
N TYR A 71 9.25 -12.66 12.23
CA TYR A 71 8.34 -13.66 11.67
C TYR A 71 7.31 -14.22 12.66
N GLN A 72 7.45 -13.92 13.96
CA GLN A 72 6.46 -14.29 14.98
C GLN A 72 5.40 -13.21 15.17
N LEU A 73 5.57 -12.02 14.59
CA LEU A 73 4.61 -10.94 14.70
C LEU A 73 3.39 -11.21 13.80
N PRO A 74 2.18 -10.84 14.24
CA PRO A 74 1.05 -10.80 13.34
C PRO A 74 1.32 -9.76 12.26
N SER A 75 0.88 -10.05 11.05
CA SER A 75 1.30 -9.31 9.87
C SER A 75 0.97 -7.80 9.84
N PRO A 76 -0.11 -7.29 10.50
CA PRO A 76 -0.28 -5.84 10.69
C PRO A 76 0.83 -5.20 11.53
N ARG A 77 1.36 -5.92 12.54
CA ARG A 77 2.50 -5.46 13.35
C ARG A 77 3.82 -5.63 12.61
N ALA A 78 3.93 -6.62 11.72
CA ALA A 78 5.10 -6.78 10.86
C ALA A 78 5.31 -5.56 9.95
N LEU A 79 4.23 -4.98 9.43
CA LEU A 79 4.29 -3.72 8.66
C LEU A 79 4.95 -2.59 9.47
N GLU A 80 4.56 -2.44 10.74
CA GLU A 80 5.06 -1.40 11.63
C GLU A 80 6.50 -1.66 12.09
N ALA A 81 6.85 -2.93 12.33
CA ALA A 81 8.14 -3.33 12.89
C ALA A 81 9.25 -3.55 11.84
N VAL A 82 8.96 -3.49 10.54
CA VAL A 82 9.98 -3.81 9.52
C VAL A 82 11.21 -2.89 9.59
N HIS A 83 11.02 -1.61 9.96
CA HIS A 83 12.12 -0.64 10.11
C HIS A 83 13.01 -0.90 11.33
N SER A 84 12.48 -1.54 12.37
CA SER A 84 13.26 -1.88 13.57
C SER A 84 14.09 -3.15 13.40
N VAL A 85 13.78 -3.95 12.37
CA VAL A 85 14.44 -5.25 12.09
C VAL A 85 15.38 -5.16 10.89
N CYS A 86 14.99 -4.38 9.90
CA CYS A 86 15.78 -4.05 8.73
C CYS A 86 16.05 -2.55 8.74
N ARG A 87 17.34 -2.18 8.81
CA ARG A 87 17.75 -0.79 8.65
C ARG A 87 17.71 -0.47 7.16
N PHE A 88 16.81 0.45 6.78
CA PHE A 88 16.74 1.04 5.45
C PHE A 88 17.25 2.47 5.55
N GLU A 89 18.20 2.85 4.71
CA GLU A 89 18.70 4.22 4.68
C GLU A 89 17.90 5.11 3.73
N GLY A 90 18.06 6.42 3.91
CA GLY A 90 17.43 7.43 3.07
C GLY A 90 15.91 7.50 3.22
N ARG A 91 15.24 7.65 2.07
CA ARG A 91 13.81 7.95 2.01
C ARG A 91 12.94 6.81 2.52
N LEU A 92 13.29 5.54 2.23
CA LEU A 92 12.49 4.40 2.64
C LEU A 92 12.50 4.21 4.16
N GLY A 93 13.66 4.36 4.80
CA GLY A 93 13.77 4.32 6.27
C GLY A 93 12.90 5.38 6.94
N THR A 94 13.05 6.63 6.49
CA THR A 94 12.25 7.76 6.99
C THR A 94 10.75 7.53 6.80
N MET A 95 10.34 6.96 5.67
CA MET A 95 8.94 6.61 5.40
C MET A 95 8.44 5.56 6.38
N LEU A 96 9.17 4.44 6.54
CA LEU A 96 8.73 3.33 7.38
C LEU A 96 8.66 3.71 8.86
N GLU A 97 9.61 4.50 9.34
CA GLU A 97 9.59 5.07 10.68
C GLU A 97 8.37 5.99 10.86
N GLY A 98 8.17 6.91 9.91
CA GLY A 98 7.02 7.80 9.88
C GLY A 98 5.69 7.04 9.92
N ILE A 99 5.50 6.04 9.05
CA ILE A 99 4.27 5.23 8.98
C ILE A 99 3.90 4.62 10.33
N SER A 100 4.88 4.13 11.09
CA SER A 100 4.61 3.50 12.39
C SER A 100 4.05 4.46 13.44
N SER A 101 4.29 5.77 13.26
CA SER A 101 3.78 6.83 14.15
C SER A 101 2.36 7.32 13.84
N TYR A 102 1.77 6.93 12.69
CA TYR A 102 0.46 7.43 12.25
C TYR A 102 -0.68 6.37 12.35
N PRO A 103 -1.93 6.82 12.58
CA PRO A 103 -3.10 5.96 12.51
C PRO A 103 -3.24 5.24 11.14
N SER A 104 -3.82 4.03 11.13
CA SER A 104 -3.98 3.21 9.91
C SER A 104 -4.70 3.92 8.76
N SER A 105 -5.66 4.80 9.08
CA SER A 105 -6.40 5.61 8.11
C SER A 105 -5.53 6.64 7.37
N MET A 106 -4.48 7.17 8.00
CA MET A 106 -3.54 8.12 7.40
C MET A 106 -2.35 7.42 6.72
N ARG A 107 -1.97 6.23 7.19
CA ARG A 107 -0.83 5.47 6.64
C ARG A 107 -0.94 5.22 5.15
N LYS A 108 -2.11 4.77 4.67
CA LYS A 108 -2.35 4.50 3.23
C LYS A 108 -2.04 5.72 2.36
N LEU A 109 -2.45 6.88 2.83
CA LEU A 109 -2.24 8.18 2.18
C LEU A 109 -0.77 8.56 2.14
N LEU A 110 -0.07 8.43 3.27
CA LEU A 110 1.34 8.77 3.40
C LEU A 110 2.23 7.82 2.60
N ILE A 111 1.91 6.52 2.58
CA ILE A 111 2.58 5.51 1.76
C ILE A 111 2.40 5.82 0.28
N ALA A 112 1.16 6.08 -0.16
CA ALA A 112 0.89 6.40 -1.56
C ALA A 112 1.59 7.71 -1.97
N ARG A 113 1.56 8.74 -1.11
CA ARG A 113 2.27 10.00 -1.32
C ARG A 113 3.78 9.78 -1.43
N TYR A 114 4.34 8.95 -0.55
CA TYR A 114 5.75 8.63 -0.57
C TYR A 114 6.13 7.94 -1.89
N LEU A 115 5.43 6.87 -2.28
CA LEU A 115 5.76 6.13 -3.50
C LEU A 115 5.55 6.95 -4.77
N ALA A 116 4.59 7.87 -4.75
CA ALA A 116 4.45 8.88 -5.79
C ALA A 116 5.68 9.80 -5.90
N SER A 117 6.32 10.13 -4.77
CA SER A 117 7.52 10.98 -4.73
C SER A 117 8.85 10.22 -4.90
N ASP A 118 8.86 8.92 -4.60
CA ASP A 118 9.98 8.01 -4.78
C ASP A 118 9.72 7.14 -6.03
N LEU A 119 9.85 7.81 -7.18
CA LEU A 119 9.62 7.20 -8.49
C LEU A 119 10.50 5.99 -8.75
N ALA A 120 11.66 5.85 -8.09
CA ALA A 120 12.56 4.73 -8.32
C ALA A 120 11.92 3.40 -7.92
N VAL A 121 11.28 3.35 -6.74
CA VAL A 121 10.56 2.16 -6.26
C VAL A 121 9.35 1.86 -7.13
N LEU A 122 8.56 2.90 -7.40
CA LEU A 122 7.33 2.74 -8.16
C LEU A 122 7.63 2.33 -9.61
N ASN A 123 8.68 2.86 -10.23
CA ASN A 123 9.13 2.48 -11.57
C ASN A 123 9.77 1.08 -11.58
N ALA A 124 10.43 0.65 -10.50
CA ALA A 124 10.95 -0.73 -10.40
C ALA A 124 9.82 -1.77 -10.45
N ILE A 125 8.61 -1.41 -10.03
CA ILE A 125 7.45 -2.31 -9.95
C ILE A 125 6.52 -2.13 -11.16
N CYS A 126 6.34 -0.88 -11.62
CA CYS A 126 5.31 -0.48 -12.57
C CYS A 126 5.86 0.13 -13.87
N GLY A 127 7.18 0.28 -13.99
CA GLY A 127 7.81 1.05 -15.08
C GLY A 127 7.40 2.52 -15.07
N ALA A 128 7.64 3.22 -16.19
CA ALA A 128 7.37 4.66 -16.33
C ALA A 128 5.90 5.07 -16.10
N SER A 129 4.95 4.13 -16.19
CA SER A 129 3.53 4.38 -15.95
C SER A 129 3.13 4.34 -14.48
N GLY A 130 4.06 4.00 -13.57
CA GLY A 130 3.79 3.78 -12.16
C GLY A 130 2.98 4.87 -11.46
N PRO A 131 3.31 6.16 -11.59
CA PRO A 131 2.55 7.23 -10.94
C PRO A 131 1.11 7.33 -11.42
N ARG A 132 0.87 7.11 -12.72
CA ARG A 132 -0.47 7.11 -13.30
C ARG A 132 -1.29 5.90 -12.82
N VAL A 133 -0.65 4.73 -12.73
CA VAL A 133 -1.28 3.51 -12.20
C VAL A 133 -1.66 3.70 -10.74
N LEU A 134 -0.75 4.25 -9.92
CA LEU A 134 -1.01 4.56 -8.51
C LEU A 134 -2.17 5.54 -8.35
N ALA A 135 -2.15 6.66 -9.09
CA ALA A 135 -3.25 7.64 -9.07
C ALA A 135 -4.60 7.01 -9.46
N SER A 136 -4.63 6.22 -10.54
CA SER A 136 -5.83 5.53 -11.02
C SER A 136 -6.35 4.51 -10.00
N ALA A 137 -5.45 3.75 -9.37
CA ALA A 137 -5.79 2.78 -8.36
C ALA A 137 -6.45 3.43 -7.14
N MET A 138 -5.95 4.59 -6.69
CA MET A 138 -6.50 5.31 -5.53
C MET A 138 -7.95 5.79 -5.71
N ILE A 139 -8.42 5.94 -6.95
CA ILE A 139 -9.80 6.32 -7.28
C ILE A 139 -10.77 5.13 -7.07
N ASN A 140 -10.26 3.89 -7.11
CA ASN A 140 -11.08 2.70 -6.89
C ASN A 140 -11.53 2.60 -5.43
N SER A 141 -12.61 1.85 -5.21
CA SER A 141 -13.06 1.46 -3.87
C SER A 141 -11.92 0.80 -3.09
N PRO A 142 -11.77 1.03 -1.77
CA PRO A 142 -10.67 0.49 -0.97
C PRO A 142 -10.37 -1.00 -1.18
N ALA A 143 -11.41 -1.83 -1.29
CA ALA A 143 -11.30 -3.27 -1.53
C ALA A 143 -10.66 -3.66 -2.88
N ASN A 144 -10.66 -2.75 -3.85
CA ASN A 144 -10.17 -2.99 -5.22
C ASN A 144 -8.88 -2.26 -5.55
N GLN A 145 -8.36 -1.40 -4.65
CA GLN A 145 -7.17 -0.59 -4.93
C GLN A 145 -5.93 -1.46 -5.17
N ALA A 146 -5.72 -2.49 -4.34
CA ALA A 146 -4.61 -3.42 -4.49
C ALA A 146 -4.67 -4.18 -5.82
N ARG A 147 -5.86 -4.67 -6.21
CA ARG A 147 -6.07 -5.33 -7.51
C ARG A 147 -5.77 -4.39 -8.68
N ALA A 148 -6.17 -3.14 -8.59
CA ALA A 148 -5.88 -2.14 -9.62
C ALA A 148 -4.37 -1.90 -9.77
N ILE A 149 -3.62 -1.83 -8.66
CA ILE A 149 -2.15 -1.75 -8.69
C ILE A 149 -1.55 -3.01 -9.33
N VAL A 150 -1.96 -4.20 -8.89
CA VAL A 150 -1.43 -5.47 -9.39
C VAL A 150 -1.76 -5.69 -10.87
N ALA A 151 -2.89 -5.17 -11.37
CA ALA A 151 -3.22 -5.22 -12.79
C ALA A 151 -2.41 -4.22 -13.61
N GLY A 152 -2.20 -3.01 -13.10
CA GLY A 152 -1.45 -1.96 -13.80
C GLY A 152 0.08 -2.09 -13.67
N CYS A 153 0.57 -2.86 -12.71
CA CYS A 153 1.99 -3.10 -12.46
C CYS A 153 2.32 -4.59 -12.58
N LYS A 154 3.49 -4.98 -13.08
CA LYS A 154 3.87 -6.39 -13.22
C LYS A 154 4.33 -7.01 -11.88
N MET A 155 3.54 -6.85 -10.82
CA MET A 155 3.93 -7.25 -9.47
C MET A 155 4.13 -8.77 -9.33
N GLY A 156 3.33 -9.59 -10.01
CA GLY A 156 3.53 -11.05 -10.03
C GLY A 156 4.89 -11.46 -10.62
N ALA A 157 5.46 -10.65 -11.51
CA ALA A 157 6.79 -10.90 -12.09
C ALA A 157 7.94 -10.66 -11.10
N LEU A 158 7.66 -10.03 -9.94
CA LEU A 158 8.63 -9.90 -8.86
C LEU A 158 8.99 -11.27 -8.24
N GLY A 159 8.12 -12.28 -8.39
CA GLY A 159 8.38 -13.66 -7.99
C GLY A 159 8.34 -13.91 -6.48
N ALA A 160 7.82 -12.96 -5.69
CA ALA A 160 7.62 -13.11 -4.26
C ALA A 160 6.22 -13.64 -3.90
N ALA A 161 5.21 -13.34 -4.72
CA ALA A 161 3.84 -13.86 -4.63
C ALA A 161 3.16 -13.77 -6.00
N THR A 162 2.08 -14.52 -6.19
CA THR A 162 1.24 -14.48 -7.39
C THR A 162 0.40 -13.20 -7.44
N ALA A 163 -0.06 -12.82 -8.64
CA ALA A 163 -0.94 -11.67 -8.80
C ALA A 163 -2.27 -11.83 -8.03
N ASP A 164 -2.81 -13.05 -7.98
CA ASP A 164 -4.04 -13.34 -7.26
C ASP A 164 -3.87 -13.22 -5.73
N GLU A 165 -2.77 -13.74 -5.18
CA GLU A 165 -2.42 -13.55 -3.77
C GLU A 165 -2.30 -12.05 -3.44
N LEU A 166 -1.55 -11.29 -4.24
CA LEU A 166 -1.32 -9.86 -4.02
C LEU A 166 -2.60 -9.02 -4.17
N GLY A 167 -3.53 -9.44 -5.03
CA GLY A 167 -4.82 -8.78 -5.23
C GLY A 167 -5.79 -8.91 -4.05
N ARG A 168 -5.47 -9.72 -3.04
CA ARG A 168 -6.25 -9.86 -1.79
C ARG A 168 -5.63 -9.11 -0.60
N VAL A 169 -4.45 -8.54 -0.77
CA VAL A 169 -3.71 -7.83 0.28
C VAL A 169 -4.20 -6.39 0.38
N ASP A 170 -4.23 -5.82 1.59
CA ASP A 170 -4.48 -4.39 1.77
C ASP A 170 -3.44 -3.52 1.05
N LEU A 171 -3.88 -2.38 0.52
CA LEU A 171 -3.03 -1.51 -0.32
C LEU A 171 -1.73 -1.07 0.38
N ASP A 172 -1.78 -0.65 1.64
CA ASP A 172 -0.59 -0.24 2.41
C ASP A 172 0.44 -1.36 2.53
N ARG A 173 -0.03 -2.56 2.84
CA ARG A 173 0.80 -3.75 2.96
C ARG A 173 1.38 -4.15 1.61
N LEU A 174 0.58 -4.10 0.56
CA LEU A 174 1.04 -4.34 -0.81
C LEU A 174 2.21 -3.40 -1.16
N LEU A 175 1.98 -2.09 -1.01
CA LEU A 175 2.91 -1.03 -1.36
C LEU A 175 4.21 -1.08 -0.53
N VAL A 176 4.11 -1.24 0.79
CA VAL A 176 5.30 -1.34 1.67
C VAL A 176 6.07 -2.63 1.43
N GLY A 177 5.39 -3.78 1.34
CA GLY A 177 6.05 -5.05 1.08
C GLY A 177 6.77 -5.06 -0.27
N ALA A 178 6.22 -4.40 -1.28
CA ALA A 178 6.87 -4.25 -2.58
C ALA A 178 8.10 -3.33 -2.53
N ALA A 179 8.00 -2.20 -1.82
CA ALA A 179 9.15 -1.32 -1.61
C ALA A 179 10.29 -2.03 -0.88
N VAL A 180 9.98 -2.72 0.22
CA VAL A 180 10.94 -3.52 0.99
C VAL A 180 11.55 -4.64 0.13
N PHE A 181 10.74 -5.31 -0.69
CA PHE A 181 11.24 -6.33 -1.60
C PHE A 181 12.27 -5.77 -2.59
N VAL A 182 11.95 -4.67 -3.28
CA VAL A 182 12.82 -4.03 -4.27
C VAL A 182 14.17 -3.66 -3.63
N TYR A 183 14.15 -3.03 -2.45
CA TYR A 183 15.39 -2.65 -1.74
C TYR A 183 16.21 -3.86 -1.25
N LEU A 184 15.57 -4.95 -0.83
CA LEU A 184 16.28 -6.12 -0.31
C LEU A 184 16.76 -7.10 -1.40
N LYS A 185 16.08 -7.14 -2.54
CA LYS A 185 16.30 -8.15 -3.59
C LYS A 185 17.74 -8.15 -4.11
N GLU A 186 18.34 -6.97 -4.27
CA GLU A 186 19.70 -6.83 -4.81
C GLU A 186 20.77 -7.48 -3.93
N LYS A 187 20.51 -7.62 -2.63
CA LYS A 187 21.48 -8.15 -1.66
C LYS A 187 21.19 -9.60 -1.28
N LYS A 188 19.91 -9.96 -1.06
CA LYS A 188 19.50 -11.30 -0.58
C LYS A 188 18.07 -11.65 -1.04
N ASP A 189 17.91 -12.09 -2.30
CA ASP A 189 16.61 -12.41 -2.92
C ASP A 189 15.72 -13.33 -2.06
N SER A 190 16.26 -14.41 -1.47
CA SER A 190 15.48 -15.35 -0.65
C SER A 190 15.00 -14.76 0.68
N ALA A 191 15.77 -13.86 1.29
CA ALA A 191 15.33 -13.14 2.49
C ALA A 191 14.31 -12.05 2.13
N ALA A 192 14.53 -11.34 1.01
CA ALA A 192 13.61 -10.34 0.49
C ALA A 192 12.21 -10.91 0.27
N LYS A 193 12.12 -12.07 -0.40
CA LYS A 193 10.84 -12.78 -0.62
C LYS A 193 10.12 -13.10 0.68
N ARG A 194 10.83 -13.67 1.67
CA ARG A 194 10.22 -14.03 2.97
C ARG A 194 9.74 -12.81 3.76
N VAL A 195 10.53 -11.74 3.81
CA VAL A 195 10.13 -10.50 4.49
C VAL A 195 8.90 -9.89 3.81
N ALA A 196 8.91 -9.79 2.49
CA ALA A 196 7.79 -9.24 1.73
C ALA A 196 6.50 -10.06 1.90
N ARG A 197 6.57 -11.39 1.76
CA ARG A 197 5.43 -12.28 2.01
C ARG A 197 4.87 -12.13 3.42
N HIS A 198 5.74 -12.06 4.42
CA HIS A 198 5.29 -11.87 5.80
C HIS A 198 4.58 -10.51 6.02
N ILE A 199 5.08 -9.43 5.41
CA ILE A 199 4.39 -8.12 5.42
C ILE A 199 3.02 -8.21 4.73
N TRP A 200 2.92 -8.94 3.62
CA TRP A 200 1.67 -9.19 2.90
C TRP A 200 0.72 -10.15 3.61
N GLY A 201 1.22 -10.94 4.58
CA GLY A 201 0.42 -11.94 5.30
C GLY A 201 0.18 -13.19 4.47
N LEU A 202 1.15 -13.55 3.63
CA LEU A 202 1.16 -14.67 2.68
C LEU A 202 2.25 -15.70 3.02
#